data_AF-A0A6D1AES7-F1
#
_entry.id   AF-A0A6D1AES7-F1
#
_cell.length_a   1.000
_cell.length_b   1.000
_cell.length_c   1.000
_cell.angle_alpha   90.00
_cell.angle_beta   90.00
_cell.angle_gamma   90.00
#
_symmetry.space_group_name_H-M   'P 1'
#
loop_
_entity.id
_entity.type
_entity.pdbx_description
1 polymer ?
#
loop_
_entity_poly.entity_id
_entity_poly.type
_entity_poly.pdbx_seq_one_letter_code
_entity_poly.pdbx_strand_id
1 'polypeptide(L)'
;SNFTDHGGLFPNGFLAVFIAMISVSFAFSGTELIGVTAGESANPQKDIPRSIRNVAWRTVIFFIGAVFILSGLISWKDAGVIESPFVAVFAEIGIPYAADIMNF
;
A
#
# COMPACT_ATOMS: atom_id res chain seq x y z
N SER A 1 -20.23 -4.95 -7.04
CA SER A 1 -18.89 -5.28 -6.51
C SER A 1 -18.52 -4.27 -5.42
N ASN A 2 -17.60 -4.63 -4.51
CA ASN A 2 -17.09 -3.71 -3.48
C ASN A 2 -16.55 -2.37 -4.04
N PHE A 3 -16.20 -2.31 -5.33
CA PHE A 3 -15.73 -1.11 -6.02
C PHE A 3 -16.79 -0.06 -6.34
N THR A 4 -18.06 -0.44 -6.54
CA THR A 4 -19.08 0.48 -7.07
C THR A 4 -20.35 0.55 -6.23
N ASP A 5 -20.65 -0.49 -5.46
CA ASP A 5 -21.94 -0.65 -4.80
C ASP A 5 -22.13 0.31 -3.60
N HIS A 6 -21.08 1.02 -3.21
CA HIS A 6 -21.06 1.92 -2.04
C HIS A 6 -20.79 3.38 -2.39
N GLY A 7 -21.34 3.87 -3.51
CA GLY A 7 -21.21 5.27 -3.94
C GLY A 7 -20.23 5.49 -5.10
N GLY A 8 -19.94 4.47 -5.89
CA GLY A 8 -19.00 4.53 -7.02
C GLY A 8 -17.53 4.50 -6.60
N LEU A 9 -16.63 4.82 -7.54
CA LEU A 9 -15.17 4.77 -7.32
C LEU A 9 -14.64 5.90 -6.42
N PHE A 10 -15.38 7.00 -6.32
CA PHE A 10 -15.01 8.18 -5.52
C PHE A 10 -16.15 8.57 -4.57
N PRO A 11 -16.54 7.71 -3.62
CA PRO A 11 -17.71 7.94 -2.77
C PRO A 11 -17.54 9.15 -1.83
N ASN A 12 -16.30 9.49 -1.50
CA ASN A 12 -15.93 10.67 -0.69
C ASN A 12 -15.43 11.85 -1.55
N GLY A 13 -15.58 11.79 -2.88
CA GLY A 13 -15.15 12.80 -3.84
C GLY A 13 -13.62 12.86 -4.05
N PHE A 14 -13.20 13.70 -5.01
CA PHE A 14 -11.78 13.84 -5.36
C PHE A 14 -10.93 14.48 -4.25
N LEU A 15 -11.51 15.31 -3.38
CA LEU A 15 -10.80 15.91 -2.25
C LEU A 15 -10.23 14.83 -1.32
N ALA A 16 -10.99 13.75 -1.07
CA ALA A 16 -10.54 12.63 -0.24
C ALA A 16 -9.31 11.93 -0.83
N VAL A 17 -9.16 11.90 -2.16
CA VAL A 17 -7.96 11.37 -2.83
C VAL A 17 -6.74 12.21 -2.49
N PHE A 18 -6.85 13.54 -2.56
CA PHE A 18 -5.74 14.43 -2.18
C PHE A 18 -5.37 14.31 -0.70
N ILE A 19 -6.37 14.17 0.18
CA ILE A 19 -6.12 13.93 1.62
C ILE A 19 -5.40 12.60 1.82
N ALA A 20 -5.83 11.53 1.13
CA ALA A 20 -5.17 10.23 1.19
C ALA A 20 -3.72 10.29 0.65
N MET A 21 -3.45 11.10 -0.37
CA MET A 21 -2.08 11.31 -0.88
C MET A 21 -1.14 11.88 0.19
N ILE A 22 -1.64 12.70 1.11
CA ILE A 22 -0.85 13.20 2.25
C ILE A 22 -0.46 12.02 3.16
N SER A 23 -1.42 11.18 3.55
CA SER A 23 -1.15 9.99 4.38
C SER A 23 -0.17 9.03 3.70
N VAL A 24 -0.32 8.81 2.39
CA VAL A 24 0.62 8.01 1.60
C VAL A 24 2.02 8.65 1.58
N SER A 25 2.11 9.97 1.45
CA SER A 25 3.41 10.68 1.47
C SER A 25 4.14 10.48 2.80
N PHE A 26 3.41 10.51 3.93
CA PHE A 26 3.98 10.21 5.24
C PHE A 26 4.44 8.75 5.37
N ALA A 27 3.68 7.79 4.84
CA ALA A 27 4.07 6.37 4.85
C ALA A 27 5.38 6.10 4.08
N PHE A 28 5.73 6.95 3.11
CA PHE A 28 6.99 6.88 2.37
C PHE A 28 8.08 7.84 2.89
N SER A 29 7.84 8.52 4.01
CA SER A 29 8.85 9.33 4.70
C SER A 29 9.94 8.42 5.27
N GLY A 30 11.03 8.25 4.53
CA GLY A 30 12.09 7.27 4.81
C GLY A 30 12.85 6.86 3.55
N THR A 31 12.31 7.16 2.36
CA THR A 31 13.03 7.00 1.09
C THR A 31 14.29 7.87 0.99
N GLU A 32 14.45 8.86 1.88
CA GLU A 32 15.66 9.66 2.02
C GLU A 32 16.90 8.86 2.42
N LEU A 33 16.74 7.66 3.02
CA LEU A 33 17.86 6.74 3.29
C LEU A 33 18.63 6.32 2.02
N ILE A 34 18.00 6.41 0.85
CA ILE A 34 18.68 6.18 -0.43
C ILE A 34 19.80 7.21 -0.64
N GLY A 35 19.63 8.44 -0.15
CA GLY A 35 20.65 9.48 -0.19
C GLY A 35 21.83 9.19 0.74
N VAL A 36 21.57 8.60 1.91
CA VAL A 36 22.64 8.21 2.87
C VAL A 36 23.49 7.08 2.27
N THR A 37 22.84 6.05 1.74
CA THR A 37 23.51 4.89 1.12
C THR A 37 24.21 5.24 -0.20
N ALA A 38 23.91 6.38 -0.81
CA ALA A 38 24.66 6.88 -1.97
C ALA A 38 26.14 7.11 -1.65
N GLY A 39 26.49 7.49 -0.42
CA GLY A 39 27.89 7.67 0.00
C GLY A 39 28.65 6.36 0.15
N GLU A 40 27.95 5.24 0.33
CA GLU A 40 28.52 3.90 0.48
C GLU A 40 28.56 3.11 -0.85
N SER A 41 27.90 3.63 -1.89
CA SER A 41 27.81 2.99 -3.19
C SER A 41 29.09 3.18 -4.01
N ALA A 42 29.58 2.11 -4.64
CA ALA A 42 30.80 2.14 -5.45
C ALA A 42 30.67 3.00 -6.72
N ASN A 43 29.48 3.03 -7.36
CA ASN A 43 29.20 3.85 -8.56
C ASN A 43 27.88 4.62 -8.40
N PRO A 44 27.81 5.62 -7.51
CA PRO A 44 26.55 6.24 -7.11
C PRO A 44 25.80 6.90 -8.28
N GLN A 45 26.51 7.42 -9.29
CA GLN A 45 25.92 8.05 -10.48
C GLN A 45 25.11 7.08 -11.35
N LYS A 46 25.40 5.77 -11.27
CA LYS A 46 24.69 4.73 -12.02
C LYS A 46 23.76 3.91 -11.12
N ASP A 47 24.25 3.53 -9.94
CA ASP A 47 23.55 2.62 -9.05
C ASP A 47 22.35 3.27 -8.37
N ILE A 48 22.47 4.53 -7.93
CA ILE A 48 21.38 5.22 -7.22
C ILE A 48 20.18 5.47 -8.14
N PRO A 49 20.33 6.08 -9.34
CA PRO A 49 19.19 6.25 -10.24
C PRO A 49 18.54 4.93 -10.66
N ARG A 50 19.35 3.88 -10.88
CA ARG A 50 18.85 2.55 -11.22
C ARG A 50 18.01 1.94 -10.10
N SER A 51 18.51 2.01 -8.87
CA SER A 51 17.82 1.50 -7.68
C SER A 51 16.54 2.27 -7.39
N ILE A 52 16.55 3.60 -7.48
CA ILE A 52 15.34 4.43 -7.32
C ILE A 52 14.28 4.01 -8.31
N ARG A 53 14.62 3.90 -9.61
CA ARG A 53 13.66 3.48 -10.63
C ARG A 53 13.09 2.10 -10.31
N ASN A 54 13.95 1.15 -9.95
CA ASN A 54 13.56 -0.22 -9.64
C ASN A 54 12.62 -0.31 -8.42
N VAL A 55 12.90 0.44 -7.36
CA VAL A 55 12.05 0.49 -6.18
C VAL A 55 10.73 1.18 -6.52
N ALA A 56 10.77 2.35 -7.18
CA ALA A 56 9.59 3.14 -7.49
C ALA A 56 8.53 2.36 -8.28
N TRP A 57 8.91 1.72 -9.39
CA TRP A 57 7.92 0.99 -10.20
C TRP A 57 7.35 -0.23 -9.46
N ARG A 58 8.19 -0.96 -8.70
CA ARG A 58 7.74 -2.11 -7.91
C ARG A 58 6.77 -1.65 -6.82
N THR A 59 7.11 -0.60 -6.09
CA THR A 59 6.24 -0.02 -5.07
C THR A 59 4.90 0.38 -5.64
N VAL A 60 4.87 1.08 -6.78
CA VAL A 60 3.60 1.47 -7.45
C VAL A 60 2.76 0.24 -7.79
N ILE A 61 3.35 -0.78 -8.41
CA ILE A 61 2.62 -1.99 -8.81
C ILE A 61 2.10 -2.76 -7.59
N PHE A 62 2.93 -3.01 -6.59
CA PHE A 62 2.51 -3.75 -5.40
C PHE A 62 1.50 -2.97 -4.56
N PHE A 63 1.67 -1.66 -4.42
CA PHE A 63 0.75 -0.82 -3.67
C PHE A 63 -0.62 -0.76 -4.32
N ILE A 64 -0.68 -0.43 -5.62
CA ILE A 64 -1.95 -0.40 -6.37
C ILE A 64 -2.58 -1.78 -6.40
N GLY A 65 -1.79 -2.83 -6.64
CA GLY A 65 -2.27 -4.22 -6.65
C GLY A 65 -2.86 -4.64 -5.32
N ALA A 66 -2.20 -4.34 -4.20
CA ALA A 66 -2.69 -4.63 -2.86
C ALA A 66 -3.99 -3.87 -2.57
N VAL A 67 -4.04 -2.56 -2.81
CA VAL A 67 -5.25 -1.75 -2.61
C VAL A 67 -6.39 -2.27 -3.48
N PHE A 68 -6.13 -2.58 -4.75
CA PHE A 68 -7.15 -3.12 -5.66
C PHE A 68 -7.72 -4.45 -5.16
N ILE A 69 -6.86 -5.40 -4.77
CA ILE A 69 -7.32 -6.70 -4.24
C ILE A 69 -8.12 -6.50 -2.95
N LEU A 70 -7.60 -5.70 -2.00
CA LEU A 70 -8.27 -5.43 -0.72
C LEU A 70 -9.64 -4.77 -0.94
N SER A 71 -9.71 -3.73 -1.78
CA SER A 71 -10.98 -3.06 -2.12
C SER A 71 -11.95 -3.95 -2.90
N GLY A 72 -11.49 -5.04 -3.51
CA GLY A 72 -12.34 -6.04 -4.14
C GLY A 72 -12.93 -7.04 -3.15
N LEU A 73 -12.19 -7.37 -2.09
CA LEU A 73 -12.55 -8.39 -1.11
C LEU A 73 -13.41 -7.82 0.03
N ILE A 74 -13.00 -6.69 0.60
CA ILE A 74 -13.68 -6.07 1.74
C ILE A 74 -14.31 -4.73 1.36
N SER A 75 -15.46 -4.42 1.94
CA SER A 75 -16.07 -3.11 1.78
C SER A 75 -15.22 -2.05 2.48
N TRP A 76 -15.01 -0.90 1.83
CA TRP A 76 -14.24 0.21 2.41
C TRP A 76 -14.83 0.77 3.70
N LYS A 77 -16.11 0.49 3.99
CA LYS A 77 -16.78 0.87 5.24
C LYS A 77 -16.40 -0.03 6.41
N ASP A 78 -16.09 -1.28 6.14
CA ASP A 78 -15.72 -2.29 7.13
C ASP A 78 -14.19 -2.37 7.29
N ALA A 79 -13.45 -1.88 6.29
CA ALA A 79 -11.99 -1.78 6.31
C ALA A 79 -11.53 -0.85 7.46
N GLY A 80 -10.88 -1.43 8.48
CA GLY A 80 -10.22 -0.68 9.55
C GLY A 80 -11.03 -0.51 10.83
N VAL A 81 -12.19 -1.18 10.98
CA VAL A 81 -13.06 -0.98 12.15
C VAL A 81 -12.50 -1.65 13.42
N ILE A 82 -11.72 -2.75 13.36
CA ILE A 82 -11.12 -3.37 14.56
C ILE A 82 -9.75 -4.07 14.32
N GLU A 83 -9.43 -4.54 13.10
CA GLU A 83 -8.17 -5.27 12.80
C GLU A 83 -7.52 -4.85 11.46
N SER A 84 -6.26 -5.26 11.25
CA SER A 84 -5.55 -5.08 9.98
C SER A 84 -6.37 -5.64 8.81
N PRO A 85 -6.55 -4.89 7.71
CA PRO A 85 -7.33 -5.37 6.55
C PRO A 85 -6.74 -6.64 5.94
N PHE A 86 -5.44 -6.89 6.09
CA PHE A 86 -4.82 -8.15 5.67
C PHE A 86 -5.27 -9.33 6.54
N VAL A 87 -5.35 -9.14 7.86
CA VAL A 87 -5.86 -10.14 8.81
C VAL A 87 -7.32 -10.46 8.50
N ALA A 88 -8.14 -9.43 8.28
CA ALA A 88 -9.55 -9.58 7.91
C ALA A 88 -9.73 -10.41 6.63
N VAL A 89 -8.94 -10.12 5.59
CA VAL A 89 -8.97 -10.89 4.34
C VAL A 89 -8.53 -12.34 4.53
N PHE A 90 -7.45 -12.60 5.28
CA PHE A 90 -7.00 -13.98 5.49
C PHE A 90 -7.96 -14.81 6.35
N ALA A 91 -8.64 -14.18 7.31
CA ALA A 91 -9.71 -14.80 8.07
C ALA A 91 -10.90 -15.16 7.17
N GLU A 92 -11.26 -14.29 6.22
CA GLU A 92 -12.41 -14.50 5.31
C GLU A 92 -12.14 -15.54 4.21
N ILE A 93 -10.90 -15.61 3.69
CA ILE A 93 -10.50 -16.62 2.68
C ILE A 93 -10.42 -18.03 3.30
N GLY A 94 -10.40 -18.15 4.63
CA GLY A 94 -10.46 -19.44 5.33
C GLY A 94 -9.17 -20.25 5.28
N ILE A 95 -8.01 -19.59 5.06
CA ILE A 95 -6.70 -20.26 5.14
C ILE A 95 -6.36 -20.42 6.63
N PRO A 96 -6.33 -21.66 7.16
CA PRO A 96 -6.06 -21.87 8.58
C PRO A 96 -4.67 -21.31 8.95
N TYR A 97 -4.57 -20.67 10.11
CA TYR A 97 -3.37 -20.03 10.66
C TYR A 97 -2.83 -18.79 9.94
N ALA A 98 -3.36 -18.41 8.77
CA ALA A 98 -2.86 -17.24 8.03
C ALA A 98 -3.14 -15.92 8.75
N ALA A 99 -4.31 -15.79 9.37
CA ALA A 99 -4.67 -14.62 10.16
C ALA A 99 -3.77 -14.48 11.41
N ASP A 100 -3.49 -15.58 12.10
CA ASP A 100 -2.65 -15.59 13.32
C ASP A 100 -1.20 -15.18 13.03
N ILE A 101 -0.64 -15.62 11.90
CA ILE A 101 0.72 -15.22 11.46
C ILE A 101 0.79 -13.73 11.15
N MET A 102 -0.29 -13.15 10.61
CA MET A 102 -0.34 -11.74 10.25
C MET A 102 -0.63 -10.80 11.43
N ASN A 103 -1.12 -11.34 12.54
CA ASN A 103 -1.45 -10.60 13.77
C ASN A 103 -0.32 -10.64 14.81
N PHE A 104 0.82 -11.27 14.48
CA PHE A 104 2.04 -11.33 15.28
C PHE A 104 3.06 -10.26 14.84
#